data_AF-A0A350I9F0-F1
#
_entry.id   AF-A0A350I9F0-F1
#
_cell.length_a   1.000
_cell.length_b   1.000
_cell.length_c   1.000
_cell.angle_alpha   90.00
_cell.angle_beta   90.00
_cell.angle_gamma   90.00
#
_symmetry.space_group_name_H-M   'P 1'
#
loop_
_entity.id
_entity.type
_entity.pdbx_description
1 polymer ?
#
loop_
_entity_poly.entity_id
_entity_poly.type
_entity_poly.pdbx_seq_one_letter_code
_entity_poly.pdbx_strand_id
1 'polypeptide(L)'
;MKYNRKGSSKDGLFLEKTTMILPSILTETRAAVNLAAVYIKREIVKVTTADIEEKDLNSLVSFVDKGSERTLVKELSKILPEAGFLIEEDTVEDALKPYVWTIDPLDGTINSLLGIPHFTVSVALAHEGELLIGVVHEVNN
;
A
#
# COMPACT_ATOMS: atom_id res chain seq x y z
N MET A 1 30.80 -11.87 -11.46
CA MET A 1 29.99 -13.10 -11.25
C MET A 1 28.76 -12.99 -12.15
N LYS A 2 28.64 -13.83 -13.18
CA LYS A 2 27.47 -13.84 -14.07
C LYS A 2 26.54 -14.96 -13.59
N TYR A 3 25.39 -14.59 -13.01
CA TYR A 3 24.34 -15.57 -12.70
C TYR A 3 23.60 -15.92 -13.98
N ASN A 4 23.80 -17.15 -14.44
CA ASN A 4 23.16 -17.70 -15.63
C ASN A 4 21.95 -18.54 -15.17
N ARG A 5 20.76 -17.93 -15.05
CA ARG A 5 19.52 -18.71 -14.86
C ARG A 5 19.08 -19.22 -16.24
N LYS A 6 19.28 -20.51 -16.52
CA LYS A 6 18.50 -21.22 -17.54
C LYS A 6 17.07 -21.29 -17.00
N GLY A 7 16.24 -20.31 -17.36
CA GLY A 7 14.81 -20.32 -17.07
C GLY A 7 14.15 -21.50 -17.78
N SER A 8 13.38 -22.27 -17.02
CA SER A 8 12.51 -23.33 -17.51
C SER A 8 11.44 -22.72 -18.42
N SER A 9 10.91 -23.48 -19.39
CA SER A 9 9.83 -23.02 -20.28
C SER A 9 8.56 -22.55 -19.54
N LYS A 10 8.39 -22.94 -18.27
CA LYS A 10 7.34 -22.45 -17.38
C LYS A 10 7.59 -21.02 -16.88
N ASP A 11 8.84 -20.65 -16.65
CA ASP A 11 9.24 -19.32 -16.15
C ASP A 11 9.01 -18.27 -17.24
N GLY A 12 9.28 -18.60 -18.50
CA GLY A 12 9.03 -17.72 -19.65
C GLY A 12 7.53 -17.45 -19.88
N LEU A 13 6.69 -18.50 -19.80
CA LEU A 13 5.24 -18.36 -19.96
C LEU A 13 4.59 -17.59 -18.80
N PHE A 14 5.12 -17.74 -17.58
CA PHE A 14 4.72 -16.95 -16.43
C PHE A 14 5.11 -15.49 -16.60
N LEU A 15 6.38 -15.20 -16.93
CA LEU A 15 6.86 -13.83 -17.15
C LEU A 15 6.08 -13.10 -18.27
N GLU A 16 5.75 -13.77 -19.38
CA GLU A 16 4.94 -13.17 -20.44
C GLU A 16 3.50 -12.87 -19.98
N LYS A 17 2.84 -13.80 -19.29
CA LYS A 17 1.49 -13.58 -18.76
C LYS A 17 1.46 -12.48 -17.71
N THR A 18 2.43 -12.48 -16.79
CA THR A 18 2.58 -11.46 -15.75
C THR A 18 2.83 -10.09 -16.39
N THR A 19 3.74 -9.99 -17.37
CA THR A 19 4.00 -8.73 -18.10
C THR A 19 2.74 -8.17 -18.76
N MET A 20 1.84 -9.04 -19.25
CA MET A 20 0.62 -8.64 -19.93
C MET A 20 -0.45 -8.05 -18.97
N ILE A 21 -0.46 -8.47 -17.70
CA ILE A 21 -1.46 -8.02 -16.70
C ILE A 21 -0.96 -6.89 -15.78
N LEU A 22 0.36 -6.76 -15.61
CA LEU A 22 0.95 -5.75 -14.73
C LEU A 22 0.52 -4.30 -15.03
N PRO A 23 0.35 -3.86 -16.29
CA PRO A 23 -0.16 -2.52 -16.57
C PRO A 23 -1.59 -2.28 -16.05
N SER A 24 -2.46 -3.30 -16.10
CA SER A 24 -3.83 -3.21 -15.55
C SER A 24 -3.77 -3.13 -14.02
N ILE A 25 -3.03 -4.05 -13.41
CA ILE A 25 -2.84 -4.09 -11.95
C ILE A 25 -2.29 -2.76 -11.45
N LEU A 26 -1.28 -2.19 -12.11
CA LEU A 26 -0.72 -0.88 -11.75
C LEU A 26 -1.76 0.24 -11.86
N THR A 27 -2.58 0.24 -12.93
CA THR A 27 -3.62 1.24 -13.14
C THR A 27 -4.68 1.18 -12.04
N GLU A 28 -5.14 -0.02 -11.70
CA GLU A 28 -6.13 -0.24 -10.65
C GLU A 28 -5.55 0.05 -9.26
N THR A 29 -4.29 -0.31 -9.02
CA THR A 29 -3.55 0.00 -7.77
C THR A 29 -3.45 1.52 -7.58
N ARG A 30 -3.14 2.29 -8.63
CA ARG A 30 -3.15 3.76 -8.56
C ARG A 30 -4.53 4.31 -8.19
N ALA A 31 -5.61 3.72 -8.71
CA ALA A 31 -6.95 4.12 -8.34
C ALA A 31 -7.27 3.83 -6.87
N ALA A 32 -6.86 2.65 -6.36
CA ALA A 32 -6.99 2.30 -4.95
C ALA A 32 -6.20 3.26 -4.04
N VAL A 33 -4.95 3.57 -4.40
CA VAL A 33 -4.11 4.53 -3.67
C VAL A 33 -4.73 5.93 -3.66
N ASN A 34 -5.28 6.40 -4.79
CA ASN A 34 -5.97 7.68 -4.83
C ASN A 34 -7.19 7.73 -3.90
N LEU A 35 -7.95 6.63 -3.78
CA LEU A 35 -9.09 6.55 -2.86
C LEU A 35 -8.63 6.67 -1.39
N ALA A 36 -7.54 5.99 -1.03
CA ALA A 36 -6.94 6.12 0.30
C ALA A 36 -6.43 7.55 0.57
N ALA A 37 -5.76 8.18 -0.40
CA ALA A 37 -5.30 9.56 -0.29
C ALA A 37 -6.46 10.55 -0.09
N VAL A 38 -7.57 10.39 -0.83
CA VAL A 38 -8.79 11.20 -0.64
C VAL A 38 -9.38 11.00 0.75
N TYR A 39 -9.40 9.77 1.26
CA TYR A 39 -9.84 9.48 2.61
C TYR A 39 -8.96 10.21 3.65
N ILE A 40 -7.63 10.08 3.55
CA ILE A 40 -6.68 10.73 4.45
C ILE A 40 -6.88 12.25 4.44
N LYS A 41 -6.89 12.88 3.26
CA LYS A 41 -7.16 14.32 3.09
C LYS A 41 -8.42 14.77 3.83
N ARG A 42 -9.49 13.97 3.77
CA ARG A 42 -10.78 14.31 4.39
C ARG A 42 -10.79 14.11 5.90
N GLU A 43 -10.14 13.07 6.41
CA GLU A 43 -10.16 12.76 7.84
C GLU A 43 -9.12 13.56 8.62
N ILE A 44 -7.95 13.82 8.04
CA ILE A 44 -6.86 14.49 8.76
C ILE A 44 -7.21 15.92 9.15
N VAL A 45 -7.99 16.63 8.33
CA VAL A 45 -8.47 17.98 8.63
C VAL A 45 -9.49 18.03 9.78
N LYS A 46 -10.04 16.88 10.18
CA LYS A 46 -10.93 16.78 11.34
C LYS A 46 -10.17 16.64 12.65
N VAL A 47 -8.87 16.31 12.59
CA VAL A 47 -8.01 16.25 13.77
C VAL A 47 -7.73 17.68 14.21
N THR A 48 -8.24 18.05 15.38
CA THR A 48 -8.07 19.41 15.92
C THR A 48 -6.96 19.46 16.96
N THR A 49 -6.49 20.66 17.29
CA THR A 49 -5.57 20.87 18.42
C THR A 49 -6.19 20.42 19.75
N ALA A 50 -7.50 20.52 19.91
CA ALA A 50 -8.22 20.02 21.09
C ALA A 50 -8.18 18.48 21.17
N ASP A 51 -8.29 17.79 20.03
CA ASP A 51 -8.11 16.33 19.99
C ASP A 51 -6.69 15.93 20.40
N ILE A 52 -5.67 16.69 19.97
CA ILE A 52 -4.26 16.48 20.30
C ILE A 52 -3.99 16.67 21.80
N GLU A 53 -4.73 17.57 22.46
CA GLU A 53 -4.61 17.81 23.91
C GLU A 53 -5.37 16.75 24.75
N GLU A 54 -6.50 16.23 24.25
CA GLU A 54 -7.33 15.25 24.97
C GLU A 54 -6.94 13.79 24.71
N LYS A 55 -6.36 13.47 23.55
CA LYS A 55 -6.00 12.11 23.12
C LYS A 55 -4.51 12.04 22.80
N ASP A 56 -3.93 10.86 22.97
CA ASP A 56 -2.56 10.61 22.51
C ASP A 56 -2.49 10.80 20.98
N LEU A 57 -1.51 11.59 20.52
CA LEU A 57 -1.25 11.87 19.10
C LEU A 57 -1.19 10.59 18.28
N ASN A 58 -0.58 9.54 18.84
CA ASN A 58 -0.48 8.23 18.20
C ASN A 58 -1.85 7.59 17.96
N SER A 59 -2.83 7.83 18.85
CA SER A 59 -4.18 7.29 18.71
C SER A 59 -4.98 8.00 17.60
N LEU A 60 -4.75 9.29 17.37
CA LEU A 60 -5.44 10.06 16.33
C LEU A 60 -4.94 9.69 14.95
N VAL A 61 -3.63 9.56 14.79
CA VAL A 61 -3.02 9.06 13.56
C VAL A 61 -3.49 7.65 13.29
N SER A 62 -3.47 6.77 14.30
CA SER A 62 -3.88 5.38 14.15
C SER A 62 -5.30 5.27 13.60
N PHE A 63 -6.22 6.20 13.91
CA PHE A 63 -7.55 6.19 13.29
C PHE A 63 -7.52 6.46 11.78
N VAL A 64 -6.79 7.50 11.35
CA VAL A 64 -6.67 7.87 9.93
C VAL A 64 -5.96 6.75 9.17
N ASP A 65 -4.84 6.27 9.73
CA ASP A 65 -4.02 5.22 9.17
C ASP A 65 -4.79 3.89 9.00
N LYS A 66 -5.50 3.44 10.04
CA LYS A 66 -6.39 2.27 9.97
C LYS A 66 -7.50 2.43 8.94
N GLY A 67 -7.97 3.65 8.73
CA GLY A 67 -9.01 3.95 7.75
C GLY A 67 -8.53 3.86 6.31
N SER A 68 -7.34 4.39 6.02
CA SER A 68 -6.68 4.22 4.71
C SER A 68 -6.28 2.77 4.49
N GLU A 69 -5.74 2.08 5.50
CA GLU A 69 -5.38 0.66 5.40
C GLU A 69 -6.59 -0.20 5.00
N ARG A 70 -7.72 -0.07 5.71
CA ARG A 70 -8.97 -0.78 5.36
C ARG A 70 -9.43 -0.48 3.93
N THR A 71 -9.25 0.76 3.47
CA THR A 71 -9.58 1.15 2.10
C THR A 71 -8.68 0.43 1.10
N LEU A 72 -7.38 0.42 1.33
CA LEU A 72 -6.39 -0.24 0.47
C LEU A 72 -6.61 -1.74 0.44
N VAL A 73 -6.71 -2.40 1.58
CA VAL A 73 -6.96 -3.85 1.67
C VAL A 73 -8.22 -4.23 0.91
N LYS A 74 -9.32 -3.48 1.10
CA LYS A 74 -10.59 -3.72 0.40
C LYS A 74 -10.46 -3.61 -1.12
N GLU A 75 -9.79 -2.59 -1.63
CA GLU A 75 -9.69 -2.38 -3.09
C GLU A 75 -8.65 -3.32 -3.72
N LEU A 76 -7.49 -3.50 -3.11
CA LEU A 76 -6.44 -4.41 -3.59
C LEU A 76 -6.89 -5.88 -3.59
N SER A 77 -7.72 -6.29 -2.63
CA SER A 77 -8.33 -7.63 -2.60
C SER A 77 -9.24 -7.91 -3.81
N LYS A 78 -9.77 -6.87 -4.47
CA LYS A 78 -10.56 -7.04 -5.71
C LYS A 78 -9.66 -7.17 -6.94
N ILE A 79 -8.51 -6.49 -6.92
CA ILE A 79 -7.55 -6.48 -8.02
C ILE A 79 -6.84 -7.85 -8.10
N LEU A 80 -6.42 -8.38 -6.95
CA LEU A 80 -5.72 -9.66 -6.87
C LEU A 80 -6.17 -10.46 -5.63
N PRO A 81 -7.30 -11.18 -5.70
CA PRO A 81 -7.88 -11.89 -4.56
C PRO A 81 -7.00 -13.00 -3.97
N GLU A 82 -6.08 -13.56 -4.76
CA GLU A 82 -5.13 -14.58 -4.32
C GLU A 82 -3.92 -14.03 -3.57
N ALA A 83 -3.74 -12.70 -3.52
CA ALA A 83 -2.62 -12.09 -2.84
C ALA A 83 -2.81 -12.10 -1.32
N GLY A 84 -1.68 -12.10 -0.61
CA GLY A 84 -1.60 -11.83 0.80
C GLY A 84 -1.35 -10.35 1.06
N PHE A 85 -1.39 -9.96 2.33
CA PHE A 85 -1.06 -8.62 2.80
C PHE A 85 0.04 -8.67 3.85
N LEU A 86 0.96 -7.71 3.75
CA LEU A 86 1.94 -7.36 4.75
C LEU A 86 1.65 -5.91 5.14
N ILE A 87 1.04 -5.75 6.31
CA ILE A 87 0.62 -4.48 6.89
C ILE A 87 1.24 -4.30 8.28
N GLU A 88 1.38 -3.05 8.72
CA GLU A 88 2.10 -2.70 9.96
C GLU A 88 1.46 -3.32 11.21
N GLU A 89 0.13 -3.46 11.26
CA GLU A 89 -0.56 -3.94 12.47
C GLU A 89 -0.93 -5.44 12.47
N ASP A 90 -1.03 -6.11 11.31
CA ASP A 90 -1.48 -7.50 11.18
C ASP A 90 -0.74 -8.26 10.06
N THR A 91 0.39 -8.89 10.39
CA THR A 91 1.29 -9.48 9.37
C THR A 91 1.28 -11.01 9.27
N VAL A 92 0.50 -11.72 10.09
CA VAL A 92 0.98 -13.04 10.55
C VAL A 92 0.58 -14.25 9.67
N GLU A 93 -0.49 -14.20 8.86
CA GLU A 93 -0.94 -15.39 8.12
C GLU A 93 -0.82 -15.31 6.58
N ASP A 94 -0.71 -14.12 6.01
CA ASP A 94 -0.82 -13.92 4.55
C ASP A 94 0.53 -13.81 3.82
N ALA A 95 1.64 -13.64 4.54
CA ALA A 95 2.99 -13.49 3.96
C ALA A 95 3.54 -14.78 3.29
N LEU A 96 2.83 -15.91 3.42
CA LEU A 96 3.18 -17.18 2.79
C LEU A 96 2.60 -17.35 1.37
N LYS A 97 1.74 -16.43 0.91
CA LYS A 97 1.18 -16.49 -0.44
C LYS A 97 2.24 -16.10 -1.48
N PRO A 98 2.18 -16.67 -2.71
CA PRO A 98 3.12 -16.29 -3.77
C PRO A 98 3.07 -14.81 -4.10
N TYR A 99 1.89 -14.19 -4.07
CA TYR A 99 1.72 -12.75 -4.25
C TYR A 99 1.48 -12.09 -2.90
N VAL A 100 2.18 -10.99 -2.62
CA VAL A 100 2.04 -10.24 -1.37
C VAL A 100 1.98 -8.75 -1.67
N TRP A 101 0.90 -8.11 -1.21
CA TRP A 101 0.81 -6.66 -1.13
C TRP A 101 1.50 -6.17 0.15
N THR A 102 2.38 -5.20 0.03
CA THR A 102 2.93 -4.46 1.16
C THR A 102 2.34 -3.06 1.14
N ILE A 103 1.82 -2.59 2.28
CA ILE A 103 1.12 -1.32 2.38
C ILE A 103 1.70 -0.52 3.54
N ASP A 104 2.01 0.75 3.28
CA ASP A 104 2.16 1.79 4.29
C ASP A 104 1.08 2.86 4.02
N PRO A 105 0.01 2.90 4.83
CA PRO A 105 -1.14 3.75 4.56
C PRO A 105 -0.87 5.24 4.82
N LEU A 106 0.16 5.59 5.62
CA LEU A 106 0.50 6.97 5.95
C LEU A 106 1.97 7.12 6.37
N ASP A 107 2.86 7.14 5.38
CA ASP A 107 4.27 7.51 5.60
C ASP A 107 4.36 9.04 5.79
N GLY A 108 5.09 9.47 6.82
CA GLY A 108 5.17 10.88 7.22
C GLY A 108 4.07 11.31 8.20
N THR A 109 3.57 10.40 9.03
CA THR A 109 2.61 10.65 10.13
C THR A 109 2.88 11.94 10.94
N ILE A 110 4.14 12.23 11.29
CA ILE A 110 4.46 13.46 12.04
C ILE A 110 4.19 14.71 11.19
N ASN A 111 4.57 14.67 9.90
CA ASN A 111 4.34 15.78 8.99
C ASN A 111 2.84 16.02 8.82
N SER A 112 2.08 14.93 8.66
CA SER A 112 0.64 15.00 8.47
C SER A 112 -0.05 15.66 9.69
N LEU A 113 0.37 15.34 10.91
CA LEU A 113 -0.12 15.97 12.14
C LEU A 113 0.28 17.44 12.29
N LEU A 114 1.49 17.79 11.87
CA LEU A 114 2.00 19.17 11.94
C LEU A 114 1.50 20.04 10.79
N GLY A 115 0.62 19.53 9.92
CA GLY A 115 0.13 20.25 8.75
C GLY A 115 1.19 20.50 7.68
N ILE A 116 2.31 19.77 7.74
CA ILE A 116 3.37 19.82 6.74
C ILE A 116 2.92 18.92 5.59
N PRO A 117 2.86 19.42 4.34
CA PRO A 117 2.20 18.72 3.24
C PRO A 117 3.02 17.54 2.66
N HIS A 118 3.98 17.00 3.41
CA HIS A 118 4.91 15.95 2.97
C HIS A 118 4.60 14.62 3.66
N PHE A 119 3.56 13.95 3.18
CA PHE A 119 3.19 12.59 3.58
C PHE A 119 2.61 11.83 2.40
N THR A 120 2.76 10.50 2.41
CA THR A 120 2.47 9.65 1.26
C THR A 120 1.68 8.41 1.63
N VAL A 121 1.02 7.83 0.64
CA VAL A 121 0.55 6.44 0.68
C VAL A 121 1.50 5.62 -0.17
N SER A 122 1.98 4.50 0.34
CA SER A 122 2.83 3.59 -0.42
C SER A 122 2.26 2.16 -0.47
N VAL A 123 2.31 1.56 -1.65
CA VAL A 123 1.83 0.20 -1.91
C VAL A 123 2.80 -0.50 -2.85
N ALA A 124 3.15 -1.75 -2.55
CA ALA A 124 3.97 -2.60 -3.41
C ALA A 124 3.34 -3.98 -3.58
N LEU A 125 3.56 -4.61 -4.74
CA LEU A 125 3.25 -6.02 -4.99
C LEU A 125 4.53 -6.78 -5.24
N ALA A 126 4.74 -7.86 -4.52
CA ALA A 126 5.81 -8.81 -4.78
C ALA A 126 5.24 -10.18 -5.20
N HIS A 127 6.00 -10.91 -6.01
CA HIS A 127 5.76 -12.32 -6.30
C HIS A 127 6.99 -13.15 -5.90
N GLU A 128 6.82 -14.09 -4.98
CA GLU A 128 7.89 -14.93 -4.43
C GLU A 128 9.12 -14.11 -3.97
N GLY A 129 8.86 -12.93 -3.40
CA GLY A 129 9.89 -11.99 -2.92
C GLY A 129 10.46 -11.05 -3.99
N GLU A 130 10.11 -11.21 -5.26
CA GLU A 130 10.53 -10.32 -6.35
C GLU A 130 9.50 -9.19 -6.53
N LEU A 131 9.95 -7.94 -6.44
CA LEU A 131 9.08 -6.76 -6.59
C LEU A 131 8.54 -6.66 -8.04
N LEU A 132 7.22 -6.54 -8.17
CA LEU A 132 6.53 -6.40 -9.46
C LEU A 132 6.08 -4.97 -9.73
N ILE A 133 5.40 -4.35 -8.76
CA ILE A 133 4.97 -2.95 -8.83
C ILE A 133 5.19 -2.24 -7.51
N GLY A 134 5.42 -0.92 -7.60
CA GLY A 134 5.43 -0.01 -6.47
C GLY A 134 4.72 1.28 -6.85
N VAL A 135 3.88 1.79 -5.95
CA VAL A 135 3.18 3.05 -6.08
C VAL A 135 3.47 3.85 -4.82
N VAL A 136 4.00 5.05 -5.00
CA VAL A 136 4.11 6.06 -3.94
C VAL A 136 3.31 7.27 -4.41
N HIS A 137 2.40 7.74 -3.58
CA HIS A 137 1.53 8.85 -3.90
C HIS A 137 1.60 9.89 -2.78
N GLU A 138 2.11 11.07 -3.13
CA GLU A 138 2.03 12.23 -2.25
C GLU A 138 0.58 12.65 -2.09
N VAL A 139 0.08 12.63 -0.85
CA VAL A 139 -1.34 12.79 -0.60
C VAL A 139 -1.82 14.19 -0.99
N ASN A 140 -0.98 15.23 -0.94
CA ASN A 140 -1.40 16.61 -1.21
C ASN A 140 -1.36 17.05 -2.68
N ASN A 141 -0.71 16.28 -3.57
CA ASN A 141 -0.67 16.55 -5.02
C ASN A 141 -1.97 16.18 -5.75
#